data_AF-A0A3P3WFN5-F1
#
_entry.id   AF-A0A3P3WFN5-F1
#
_cell.length_a   1.000
_cell.length_b   1.000
_cell.length_c   1.000
_cell.angle_alpha   90.00
_cell.angle_beta   90.00
_cell.angle_gamma   90.00
#
_symmetry.space_group_name_H-M   'P 1'
#
loop_
_entity.id
_entity.type
_entity.pdbx_description
1 polymer ?
#
loop_
_entity_poly.entity_id
_entity_poly.type
_entity_poly.pdbx_seq_one_letter_code
_entity_poly.pdbx_strand_id
1 'polypeptide(L)' 'MNNKKIYIFFMIGALLIIIGAIMKIMHIEHSDFVLGAGLGLEVGAIAFFLGKLLRAKKEDL' A
#
# COMPACT_ATOMS: atom_id res chain seq x y z
N MET A 1 -14.26 4.14 -7.14
CA MET A 1 -14.02 3.12 -6.09
C MET A 1 -14.60 3.60 -4.77
N ASN A 2 -15.42 2.78 -4.11
CA ASN A 2 -15.92 3.08 -2.77
C ASN A 2 -14.72 3.13 -1.79
N ASN A 3 -14.67 4.10 -0.86
CA ASN A 3 -13.51 4.28 0.05
C ASN A 3 -13.14 2.98 0.80
N LYS A 4 -14.12 2.11 1.04
CA LYS A 4 -13.94 0.75 1.58
C LYS A 4 -12.90 -0.10 0.82
N LYS A 5 -12.86 -0.01 -0.51
CA LYS A 5 -11.90 -0.78 -1.32
C LYS A 5 -10.46 -0.31 -1.11
N ILE A 6 -10.26 1.00 -0.91
CA ILE A 6 -8.94 1.58 -0.66
C ILE A 6 -8.38 1.10 0.67
N TYR A 7 -9.21 1.06 1.73
CA TYR A 7 -8.80 0.50 3.02
C TYR A 7 -8.41 -0.98 2.95
N ILE A 8 -9.09 -1.77 2.11
CA ILE A 8 -8.73 -3.17 1.87
C ILE A 8 -7.33 -3.26 1.24
N PHE A 9 -7.01 -2.42 0.25
CA PHE A 9 -5.67 -2.38 -0.34
C PHE A 9 -4.60 -1.99 0.69
N PHE A 10 -4.87 -1.01 1.56
CA PHE A 10 -3.97 -0.68 2.66
C PHE A 10 -3.76 -1.85 3.63
N MET A 11 -4.83 -2.53 4.04
CA MET A 11 -4.69 -3.69 4.93
C MET A 11 -3.88 -4.83 4.30
N ILE A 12 -4.09 -5.12 3.01
CA ILE A 12 -3.33 -6.15 2.29
C ILE A 12 -1.85 -5.74 2.16
N GLY A 13 -1.59 -4.47 1.83
CA GLY A 13 -0.23 -3.92 1.76
C GLY A 13 0.49 -4.03 3.10
N ALA A 14 -0.13 -3.58 4.19
CA ALA A 14 0.40 -3.68 5.54
C ALA A 14 0.67 -5.13 5.96
N LEU A 15 -0.24 -6.06 5.65
CA LEU A 15 -0.05 -7.48 5.93
C LEU A 15 1.17 -8.05 5.19
N LEU A 16 1.36 -7.71 3.91
CA LEU A 16 2.53 -8.12 3.14
C LEU A 16 3.83 -7.53 3.67
N ILE A 17 3.82 -6.28 4.14
CA ILE A 17 4.99 -5.66 4.78
C ILE A 17 5.35 -6.40 6.07
N ILE A 18 4.37 -6.72 6.92
CA ILE A 18 4.59 -7.46 8.17
C ILE A 18 5.14 -8.86 7.86
N ILE A 19 4.52 -9.59 6.93
CA ILE A 19 4.98 -10.94 6.52
C ILE A 19 6.39 -10.86 5.94
N GLY A 20 6.63 -9.94 5.01
CA GLY A 20 7.95 -9.75 4.39
C GLY A 20 9.03 -9.37 5.41
N ALA A 21 8.70 -8.54 6.41
CA ALA A 21 9.62 -8.18 7.49
C ALA A 21 9.96 -9.39 8.37
N ILE A 22 8.96 -10.20 8.74
CA ILE A 22 9.19 -11.46 9.48
C ILE A 22 10.09 -12.39 8.66
N MET A 23 9.77 -12.59 7.37
CA MET A 23 10.59 -13.41 6.46
C MET A 23 12.03 -12.89 6.38
N LYS A 24 12.23 -11.57 6.35
CA LYS A 24 13.57 -10.96 6.30
C LYS A 24 14.37 -11.19 7.57
N ILE A 25 13.72 -11.09 8.74
CA ILE A 25 14.33 -11.40 10.05
C ILE A 25 14.69 -12.89 10.14
N MET A 26 13.86 -13.77 9.56
CA MET A 26 14.10 -15.21 9.52
C MET A 26 15.09 -15.65 8.42
N HIS A 27 15.64 -14.72 7.64
CA HIS A 27 16.50 -15.01 6.49
C HIS A 27 15.86 -15.96 5.45
N ILE A 28 14.54 -15.87 5.27
CA ILE A 28 13.82 -16.63 4.24
C ILE A 28 14.07 -16.00 2.86
N GLU A 29 14.40 -16.84 1.88
CA GLU A 29 14.58 -16.42 0.49
C GLU A 29 13.33 -15.70 -0.03
N HIS A 30 13.51 -14.73 -0.94
CA HIS A 30 12.45 -13.88 -1.47
C HIS A 30 11.79 -12.89 -0.49
N SER A 31 12.30 -12.74 0.74
CA SER A 31 11.77 -11.75 1.70
C SER A 31 11.71 -10.32 1.12
N ASP A 32 12.70 -9.94 0.32
CA ASP A 32 12.78 -8.61 -0.31
C ASP A 32 11.69 -8.40 -1.36
N PHE A 33 11.29 -9.46 -2.06
CA PHE A 33 10.19 -9.39 -3.02
C PHE A 33 8.86 -9.17 -2.30
N VAL A 34 8.61 -9.91 -1.22
CA VAL A 34 7.37 -9.80 -0.42
C VAL A 34 7.26 -8.42 0.23
N LEU A 35 8.35 -7.93 0.83
CA LEU A 35 8.44 -6.57 1.37
C LEU A 35 8.22 -5.52 0.28
N GLY A 36 8.89 -5.66 -0.86
CA GLY A 36 8.76 -4.73 -1.99
C GLY A 36 7.34 -4.69 -2.56
N ALA A 37 6.66 -5.84 -2.65
CA ALA A 37 5.27 -5.91 -3.09
C ALA A 37 4.32 -5.20 -2.11
N GLY A 38 4.52 -5.40 -0.80
CA GLY A 38 3.75 -4.71 0.23
C GLY A 38 3.94 -3.19 0.19
N LEU A 39 5.19 -2.73 0.13
CA LEU A 39 5.53 -1.31 0.00
C LEU A 39 4.97 -0.69 -1.30
N GLY A 40 5.05 -1.42 -2.42
CA GLY A 40 4.53 -0.99 -3.71
C GLY A 40 3.01 -0.77 -3.68
N LEU A 41 2.26 -1.67 -3.02
CA LEU A 41 0.82 -1.51 -2.83
C LEU A 41 0.48 -0.27 -1.98
N GLU A 42 1.24 -0.01 -0.92
CA GLU A 42 1.02 1.18 -0.09
C GLU A 42 1.32 2.48 -0.83
N VAL A 43 2.45 2.56 -1.54
CA VAL A 43 2.80 3.73 -2.35
C VAL A 43 1.73 4.00 -3.40
N GLY A 44 1.25 2.95 -4.08
CA GLY A 44 0.18 3.06 -5.07
C GLY A 44 -1.14 3.55 -4.46
N ALA A 45 -1.52 3.02 -3.28
CA ALA A 45 -2.73 3.44 -2.58
C ALA A 45 -2.65 4.91 -2.10
N ILE A 46 -1.50 5.33 -1.58
CA ILE A 46 -1.23 6.72 -1.17
C ILE A 46 -1.30 7.66 -2.37
N ALA A 47 -0.63 7.31 -3.48
CA ALA A 47 -0.64 8.12 -4.70
C ALA A 47 -2.06 8.29 -5.26
N PHE A 48 -2.86 7.22 -5.25
CA PHE A 48 -4.27 7.28 -5.67
C PHE A 48 -5.10 8.19 -4.76
N PHE A 49 -4.93 8.08 -3.43
CA PHE A 49 -5.64 8.92 -2.47
C PHE A 49 -5.28 10.40 -2.60
N LEU A 50 -3.99 10.71 -2.73
CA LEU A 50 -3.50 12.07 -2.97
C LEU A 50 -4.03 12.63 -4.28
N GLY A 51 -4.02 11.85 -5.36
CA GLY A 51 -4.58 12.27 -6.65
C GLY A 51 -6.08 12.59 -6.57
N LYS A 52 -6.83 11.79 -5.79
CA LYS A 52 -8.25 12.06 -5.52
C LYS A 52 -8.45 13.35 -4.71
N LEU A 53 -7.63 13.56 -3.68
CA LEU A 53 -7.69 14.77 -2.84
C LEU A 53 -7.39 16.05 -3.65
N LEU A 54 -6.35 16.00 -4.49
CA LEU A 54 -5.97 17.13 -5.35
C LEU A 54 -7.05 17.47 -6.38
N ARG A 55 -7.74 16.46 -6.94
CA ARG A 55 -8.88 16.69 -7.85
C ARG A 55 -10.06 17.32 -7.13
N ALA A 56 -10.45 16.78 -5.96
CA ALA A 56 -11.54 17.35 -5.18
C ALA A 56 -11.28 18.83 -4.84
N LYS A 57 -10.06 19.16 -4.40
CA LYS A 57 -9.69 20.54 -4.09
C LYS A 57 -9.69 21.49 -5.29
N LYS A 58 -9.52 20.97 -6.51
CA LYS A 58 -9.57 21.75 -7.76
C LYS A 58 -11.02 22.01 -8.20
N GLU A 59 -11.94 21.11 -7.89
CA GLU A 59 -13.37 21.27 -8.23
C GLU A 59 -14.09 22.25 -7.30
N ASP A 60 -13.53 22.53 -6.11
CA ASP A 60 -14.05 23.51 -5.14
C ASP A 60 -13.53 24.96 -5.39
N LEU A 61 -12.66 25.20 -6.37
CA LEU A 61 -12.10 26.51 -6.76
C LEU A 61 -12.69 27.02 -8.09
#